data_AF-A0A356XHE0-F1
#
_entry.id   AF-A0A356XHE0-F1
#
_cell.length_a   1.000
_cell.length_b   1.000
_cell.length_c   1.000
_cell.angle_alpha   90.00
_cell.angle_beta   90.00
_cell.angle_gamma   90.00
#
_symmetry.space_group_name_H-M   'P 1'
#
loop_
_entity.id
_entity.type
_entity.pdbx_description
1 polymer ?
#
loop_
_entity_poly.entity_id
_entity_poly.type
_entity_poly.pdbx_seq_one_letter_code
_entity_poly.pdbx_strand_id
1 'polypeptide(L)' 'PFDMMRQFGITFRTAGENIAGNSTVQGAFNAWMNSSGHRANILNSNFNLTGIGIVQSPVYGYIFVQMFIGR' A
#
# COMPACT_ATOMS: atom_id res chain seq x y z
N PRO A 1 2.57 10.72 0.84
CA PRO A 1 3.33 9.55 0.32
C PRO A 1 4.02 9.79 -1.03
N PHE A 2 3.35 10.45 -1.99
CA PHE A 2 3.89 10.63 -3.34
C PHE A 2 5.08 11.60 -3.42
N ASP A 3 5.07 12.67 -2.61
CA ASP A 3 6.23 13.55 -2.49
C ASP A 3 7.44 12.84 -1.90
N MET A 4 7.22 11.97 -0.90
CA MET A 4 8.26 11.12 -0.32
C MET A 4 8.88 10.20 -1.39
N MET A 5 8.05 9.53 -2.21
CA MET A 5 8.57 8.73 -3.33
C MET A 5 9.44 9.57 -4.30
N ARG A 6 9.02 10.80 -4.64
CA ARG A 6 9.83 11.69 -5.50
C ARG A 6 11.15 12.09 -4.84
N GLN A 7 11.15 12.38 -3.52
CA GLN A 7 12.36 12.70 -2.76
C GLN A 7 13.36 11.54 -2.76
N PHE A 8 12.88 10.30 -2.75
CA PHE A 8 13.71 9.10 -2.89
C PHE A 8 14.03 8.72 -4.35
N GLY A 9 13.78 9.61 -5.32
CA GLY A 9 14.13 9.38 -6.72
C GLY A 9 13.23 8.40 -7.47
N ILE A 10 12.05 8.06 -6.91
CA ILE A 10 11.09 7.18 -7.57
C ILE A 10 10.24 7.99 -8.54
N THR A 11 10.35 7.66 -9.83
CA THR A 11 9.52 8.21 -10.91
C THR A 11 8.33 7.31 -11.23
N PHE A 12 7.20 7.92 -11.55
CA PHE A 12 5.94 7.24 -11.87
C PHE A 12 4.97 8.16 -12.65
N ARG A 13 4.09 7.57 -13.47
CA ARG A 13 2.96 8.24 -14.13
C ARG A 13 1.69 8.18 -13.29
N THR A 14 1.51 7.08 -12.58
CA THR A 14 0.39 6.83 -11.65
C THR A 14 0.94 6.27 -10.35
N ALA A 15 0.28 6.58 -9.23
CA ALA A 15 0.65 6.04 -7.92
C ALA A 15 -0.59 5.79 -7.07
N GLY A 16 -0.50 4.82 -6.17
CA GLY A 16 -1.53 4.47 -5.20
C GLY A 16 -0.93 4.04 -3.87
N GLU A 17 -1.73 4.09 -2.82
CA GLU A 17 -1.37 3.64 -1.48
C GLU A 17 -2.54 2.85 -0.87
N ASN A 18 -2.21 1.73 -0.25
CA ASN A 18 -3.07 1.08 0.73
C ASN A 18 -2.37 1.10 2.09
N ILE A 19 -3.12 1.39 3.15
CA ILE A 19 -2.63 1.36 4.53
C ILE A 19 -3.62 0.60 5.42
N ALA A 20 -3.13 -0.21 6.35
CA ALA A 20 -3.97 -0.91 7.32
C ALA A 20 -3.23 -1.15 8.64
N GLY A 21 -3.94 -0.99 9.76
CA GLY A 21 -3.54 -1.58 11.03
C GLY A 21 -4.10 -2.99 11.16
N ASN A 22 -3.26 -3.98 11.45
CA ASN A 22 -3.70 -5.35 11.67
C ASN A 22 -2.68 -6.17 12.47
N SER A 23 -3.13 -7.24 13.12
CA SER A 23 -2.22 -8.15 13.83
C SER A 23 -1.49 -9.13 12.91
N THR A 24 -1.96 -9.31 11.67
CA THR A 24 -1.39 -10.27 10.71
C THR A 24 -1.38 -9.75 9.28
N VAL A 25 -0.46 -10.28 8.46
CA VAL A 25 -0.39 -10.00 7.01
C VAL A 25 -1.70 -10.40 6.31
N GLN A 26 -2.21 -11.61 6.59
CA GLN A 26 -3.45 -12.10 5.99
C GLN A 26 -4.64 -11.21 6.36
N GLY A 27 -4.72 -10.76 7.62
CA GLY A 27 -5.77 -9.86 8.06
C GLY A 27 -5.70 -8.49 7.37
N ALA A 28 -4.50 -7.93 7.19
CA ALA A 28 -4.31 -6.68 6.45
C ALA A 28 -4.72 -6.82 4.98
N PHE A 29 -4.29 -7.90 4.30
CA PHE A 29 -4.67 -8.16 2.92
C PHE A 29 -6.18 -8.35 2.75
N ASN A 30 -6.81 -9.13 3.64
CA ASN A 30 -8.26 -9.32 3.62
C ASN A 30 -9.00 -7.99 3.86
N ALA A 31 -8.51 -7.14 4.76
CA ALA A 31 -9.10 -5.82 5.02
C ALA A 31 -9.01 -4.91 3.79
N TRP A 32 -7.88 -4.88 3.10
CA TRP A 32 -7.76 -4.16 1.83
C TRP A 32 -8.67 -4.75 0.76
N MET A 33 -8.67 -6.06 0.60
CA MET A 33 -9.54 -6.72 -0.37
C MET A 33 -11.01 -6.53 -0.04
N ASN A 34 -11.43 -6.24 1.19
CA ASN A 34 -12.84 -5.97 1.52
C ASN A 34 -13.25 -4.49 1.40
N SER A 35 -12.29 -3.58 1.22
CA SER A 35 -12.55 -2.17 0.96
C SER A 35 -12.52 -1.90 -0.54
N SER A 36 -13.57 -1.30 -1.10
CA SER A 36 -13.66 -1.02 -2.54
C SER A 36 -12.50 -0.15 -3.04
N GLY A 37 -12.10 0.88 -2.30
CA GLY A 37 -10.99 1.75 -2.67
C GLY A 37 -9.64 1.04 -2.63
N HIS A 38 -9.37 0.26 -1.58
CA HIS A 38 -8.11 -0.47 -1.47
C HIS A 38 -8.01 -1.62 -2.48
N ARG A 39 -9.12 -2.34 -2.69
CA ARG A 39 -9.25 -3.37 -3.73
C ARG A 39 -9.03 -2.77 -5.12
N ALA A 40 -9.58 -1.58 -5.39
CA ALA A 40 -9.37 -0.91 -6.67
C ALA A 40 -7.89 -0.63 -6.93
N ASN A 41 -7.10 -0.23 -5.92
CA ASN A 41 -5.65 -0.08 -6.06
C ASN A 41 -4.96 -1.42 -6.41
N ILE A 42 -5.29 -2.51 -5.69
CA ILE A 42 -4.68 -3.84 -5.91
C ILE A 42 -4.96 -4.37 -7.32
N LEU A 43 -6.16 -4.13 -7.84
CA LEU A 43 -6.61 -4.64 -9.15
C LEU A 43 -6.34 -3.66 -10.31
N ASN A 44 -5.74 -2.50 -10.05
CA ASN A 44 -5.53 -1.49 -11.07
C ASN A 44 -4.39 -1.89 -12.02
N SER A 45 -4.73 -2.22 -13.27
CA SER A 45 -3.78 -2.60 -14.31
C SER A 45 -2.82 -1.50 -14.75
N ASN A 46 -3.04 -0.24 -14.33
CA ASN A 46 -2.11 0.86 -14.59
C ASN A 46 -0.89 0.83 -13.67
N PHE A 47 -0.91 0.01 -12.61
CA PHE A 47 0.26 -0.21 -11.76
C PHE A 47 1.03 -1.44 -12.22
N ASN A 48 2.36 -1.34 -12.24
CA ASN A 48 3.24 -2.43 -12.65
C ASN A 48 4.34 -2.75 -11.62
N LEU A 49 4.43 -1.95 -10.55
CA LEU A 49 5.37 -2.15 -9.44
C LEU A 49 4.65 -1.90 -8.12
N THR A 50 4.98 -2.72 -7.12
CA THR A 50 4.49 -2.54 -5.74
C THR A 50 5.62 -2.76 -4.74
N GLY A 51 5.57 -2.02 -3.63
CA GLY A 51 6.45 -2.17 -2.49
C GLY A 51 5.64 -2.21 -1.19
N ILE A 52 6.05 -3.05 -0.25
CA ILE A 52 5.34 -3.25 1.02
C ILE A 52 6.28 -2.91 2.18
N GLY A 53 5.81 -2.07 3.09
CA GLY A 53 6.45 -1.77 4.37
C GLY A 53 5.57 -2.25 5.52
N ILE A 54 6.19 -2.86 6.53
CA ILE A 54 5.52 -3.35 7.73
C ILE A 54 6.29 -2.85 8.94
N VAL A 55 5.60 -2.23 9.89
CA VAL A 55 6.20 -1.76 11.14
C VAL A 55 5.32 -2.16 12.32
N GLN A 56 5.94 -2.48 13.46
CA GLN A 56 5.19 -2.77 14.69
C GLN A 56 4.42 -1.53 15.16
N SER A 57 3.23 -1.76 15.71
CA SER A 57 2.40 -0.73 16.32
C SER A 57 1.89 -1.21 17.67
N PRO A 58 2.03 -0.40 18.73
CA PRO A 58 1.51 -0.75 20.05
C PRO A 58 -0.04 -0.80 20.09
N VAL A 59 -0.71 -0.23 19.09
CA VAL A 59 -2.17 -0.15 19.02
C VAL A 59 -2.75 -1.26 18.16
N TYR A 60 -2.13 -1.56 17.01
CA TYR A 60 -2.69 -2.44 15.99
C TYR A 60 -1.96 -3.78 15.81
N GLY A 61 -0.88 -4.01 16.56
CA GLY A 61 0.09 -5.08 16.30
C GLY A 61 1.09 -4.65 15.23
N TYR A 62 0.60 -4.39 14.01
CA TYR A 62 1.39 -3.86 12.90
C TYR A 62 0.63 -2.80 12.10
N ILE A 63 1.38 -1.90 11.48
CA ILE A 63 0.94 -1.05 10.38
C ILE A 63 1.56 -1.60 9.10
N PHE A 64 0.71 -1.83 8.10
CA PHE A 64 1.07 -2.25 6.76
C PHE A 64 0.84 -1.09 5.81
N VAL A 65 1.83 -0.80 4.97
CA VAL A 65 1.72 0.15 3.87
C VAL A 65 2.10 -0.58 2.59
N GLN A 66 1.24 -0.51 1.58
CA GLN A 66 1.51 -1.01 0.23
C GLN A 66 1.45 0.17 -0.73
N MET A 67 2.59 0.48 -1.33
CA MET A 67 2.70 1.48 -2.38
C MET A 67 2.60 0.81 -3.75
N PHE A 68 1.94 1.48 -4.68
CA PHE A 68 1.85 1.07 -6.08
C PHE A 68 2.35 2.20 -6.96
N ILE A 69 3.07 1.85 -8.02
CA ILE A 69 3.41 2.79 -9.09
C ILE A 69 3.18 2.16 -10.46
N GLY A 70 2.84 3.00 -11.44
CA GLY A 70 2.90 2.72 -12.87
C GLY A 70 3.93 3.62 -13.53
N ARG A 71 4.76 3.06 -14.42
CA ARG A 71 5.80 3.79 -15.18
C ARG A 71 5.52 3.81 -16.68
#